data_AF-A0A9E5U8R9-F1
#
_entry.id   AF-A0A9E5U8R9-F1
#
_cell.length_a   1.000
_cell.length_b   1.000
_cell.length_c   1.000
_cell.angle_alpha   90.00
_cell.angle_beta   90.00
_cell.angle_gamma   90.00
#
_symmetry.space_group_name_H-M   'P 1'
#
loop_
_entity.id
_entity.type
_entity.pdbx_description
1 polymer ?
#
loop_
_entity_poly.entity_id
_entity_poly.type
_entity_poly.pdbx_seq_one_letter_code
_entity_poly.pdbx_strand_id
1 'polypeptide(L)'
;VEPNVLAMGTFGVGPLLTTKPYISGAAYIDRMSDYCKGCAFDPKKSCPITPLYWAFLHRHRDQLEENPRLRMPYATLRKRSETKRGRDVRVFNYVREKLGAGERLSLDEMEQAVSQ
;
A
#
# COMPACT_ATOMS: atom_id res chain seq x y z
N VAL A 1 -2.32 1.93 24.66
CA VAL A 1 -1.70 2.11 23.33
C VAL A 1 -1.63 3.60 23.07
N GLU A 2 -0.45 4.14 22.82
CA GLU A 2 -0.23 5.59 22.73
C GLU A 2 -0.93 6.19 21.48
N PRO A 3 -1.34 7.48 21.53
CA PRO A 3 -1.99 8.17 20.40
C PRO A 3 -1.23 8.05 19.07
N ASN A 4 0.10 8.00 19.14
CA ASN A 4 0.96 7.85 17.97
C ASN A 4 0.70 6.56 17.21
N VAL A 5 0.53 5.43 17.91
CA VAL A 5 0.39 4.12 17.26
C VAL A 5 -1.06 3.91 16.83
N LEU A 6 -2.01 3.99 17.76
CA LEU A 6 -3.41 3.61 17.49
C LEU A 6 -4.16 4.63 16.65
N ALA A 7 -3.87 5.92 16.82
CA ALA A 7 -4.58 6.96 16.09
C ALA A 7 -3.80 7.42 14.87
N MET A 8 -2.60 7.98 15.05
CA MET A 8 -1.84 8.51 13.91
C MET A 8 -1.29 7.41 12.99
N GLY A 9 -0.67 6.37 13.57
CA GLY A 9 0.01 5.33 12.81
C GLY A 9 -0.93 4.41 12.04
N THR A 10 -2.05 4.01 12.66
CA THR A 10 -2.96 3.03 12.05
C THR A 10 -4.31 3.59 11.60
N PHE A 11 -4.62 4.85 11.93
CA PHE A 11 -5.96 5.43 11.71
C PHE A 11 -7.09 4.65 12.42
N GLY A 12 -6.77 3.92 13.49
CA GLY A 12 -7.70 3.02 14.18
C GLY A 12 -8.84 3.71 14.93
N VAL A 13 -8.71 5.00 15.24
CA VAL A 13 -9.79 5.83 15.82
C VAL A 13 -10.48 6.73 14.78
N GLY A 14 -10.21 6.50 13.50
CA GLY A 14 -10.77 7.26 12.39
C GLY A 14 -10.43 8.76 12.46
N PRO A 15 -11.37 9.65 12.11
CA PRO A 15 -11.11 11.09 11.98
C PRO A 15 -10.95 11.83 13.31
N LEU A 16 -11.03 11.15 14.46
CA LEU A 16 -11.05 11.78 15.78
C LEU A 16 -9.77 12.58 16.10
N LEU A 17 -8.59 12.05 15.73
CA LEU A 17 -7.30 12.70 15.98
C LEU A 17 -6.60 13.16 14.69
N THR A 18 -6.81 12.44 13.59
CA THR A 18 -6.15 12.70 12.32
C THR A 18 -7.16 12.87 11.20
N THR A 19 -6.88 13.75 10.24
CA THR A 19 -7.84 14.05 9.15
C THR A 19 -7.83 13.01 8.02
N LYS A 20 -6.83 12.12 7.97
CA LYS A 20 -6.68 11.04 6.99
C LYS A 20 -5.71 9.97 7.49
N PRO A 21 -5.77 8.73 6.95
CA PRO A 21 -4.73 7.73 7.20
C PRO A 21 -3.39 8.16 6.57
N TYR A 22 -2.29 7.98 7.30
CA TYR A 22 -0.93 8.23 6.81
C TYR A 22 -0.39 7.03 6.03
N ILE A 23 -0.91 6.83 4.83
CA ILE A 23 -0.46 5.80 3.88
C ILE A 23 0.26 6.43 2.68
N SER A 24 1.18 5.70 2.07
CA SER A 24 1.88 6.13 0.87
C SER A 24 2.33 4.97 0.00
N GLY A 25 2.49 5.20 -1.30
CA GLY A 25 3.20 4.29 -2.20
C GLY A 25 4.73 4.46 -2.10
N ALA A 26 5.47 3.60 -2.80
CA ALA A 26 6.93 3.58 -2.77
C ALA A 26 7.58 4.90 -3.23
N ALA A 27 6.93 5.63 -4.13
CA ALA A 27 7.41 6.93 -4.63
C ALA A 27 7.59 8.00 -3.52
N TYR A 28 6.82 7.90 -2.43
CA TYR A 28 7.02 8.79 -1.28
C TYR A 28 8.32 8.45 -0.55
N ILE A 29 8.56 7.16 -0.30
CA ILE A 29 9.77 6.68 0.39
C ILE A 29 11.01 7.03 -0.43
N ASP A 30 10.98 6.78 -1.74
CA ASP A 30 12.07 7.10 -2.68
C ASP A 30 12.40 8.61 -2.69
N ARG A 31 11.39 9.48 -2.62
CA ARG A 31 11.59 10.93 -2.61
C ARG A 31 12.11 11.45 -1.26
N MET A 32 11.72 10.82 -0.15
CA MET A 32 11.97 11.31 1.20
C MET A 32 13.15 10.62 1.89
N SER A 33 13.81 9.66 1.24
CA SER A 33 14.91 8.89 1.79
C SER A 33 15.91 8.45 0.72
N ASP A 34 16.99 7.79 1.13
CA ASP A 34 17.98 7.14 0.26
C ASP A 34 17.91 5.61 0.30
N TYR A 35 16.95 5.03 1.04
CA TYR A 35 16.81 3.58 1.22
C TYR A 35 16.63 2.80 -0.08
N CYS A 36 15.96 3.41 -1.07
CA CYS A 36 15.70 2.75 -2.34
C CYS A 36 16.97 2.49 -3.17
N LYS A 37 18.07 3.21 -2.92
CA LYS A 37 19.32 3.07 -3.70
C LYS A 37 20.02 1.71 -3.49
N GLY A 38 19.91 1.14 -2.30
CA GLY A 38 20.49 -0.16 -1.94
C GLY A 38 19.45 -1.25 -1.71
N CYS A 39 18.18 -0.97 -2.00
CA CYS A 39 17.11 -1.95 -1.79
C CYS A 39 17.11 -2.99 -2.92
N ALA A 40 16.82 -4.25 -2.57
CA ALA A 40 16.58 -5.29 -3.56
C ALA A 40 15.38 -4.94 -4.48
N PHE A 41 14.40 -4.19 -3.96
CA PHE A 41 13.21 -3.80 -4.70
C PHE A 41 13.34 -2.41 -5.34
N ASP A 42 13.03 -2.32 -6.64
CA ASP A 42 12.98 -1.06 -7.37
C ASP A 42 11.64 -0.34 -7.07
N PRO A 43 11.65 0.93 -6.59
CA PRO A 43 10.44 1.64 -6.18
C PRO A 43 9.42 1.88 -7.31
N LYS A 44 9.84 1.81 -8.58
CA LYS A 44 9.00 2.04 -9.76
C LYS A 44 8.55 0.74 -10.42
N LYS A 45 9.27 -0.36 -10.24
CA LYS A 45 9.02 -1.64 -10.92
C LYS A 45 8.53 -2.73 -9.98
N SER A 46 9.35 -3.12 -9.00
CA SER A 46 9.15 -4.34 -8.21
C SER A 46 8.75 -4.09 -6.76
N CYS A 47 8.91 -2.89 -6.21
CA CYS A 47 8.56 -2.63 -4.80
C CYS A 47 7.07 -2.90 -4.49
N PRO A 48 6.76 -3.74 -3.49
CA PRO A 48 5.39 -4.13 -3.17
C PRO A 48 4.57 -2.99 -2.55
N ILE A 49 5.22 -1.95 -2.02
CA ILE A 49 4.54 -0.85 -1.30
C ILE A 49 3.54 -0.11 -2.18
N THR A 50 3.86 0.15 -3.46
CA THR A 50 2.91 0.82 -4.37
C THR A 50 1.67 -0.03 -4.65
N PRO A 51 1.79 -1.32 -5.02
CA PRO A 51 0.64 -2.23 -5.08
C PRO A 51 -0.16 -2.30 -3.77
N LEU A 52 0.51 -2.45 -2.62
CA LEU A 52 -0.14 -2.51 -1.30
C LEU A 52 -0.94 -1.24 -0.99
N TYR A 53 -0.41 -0.07 -1.34
CA TYR A 53 -1.12 1.21 -1.21
C TYR A 53 -2.44 1.22 -2.00
N TRP A 54 -2.43 0.75 -3.24
CA TRP A 54 -3.64 0.70 -4.06
C TRP A 54 -4.61 -0.38 -3.57
N ALA A 55 -4.10 -1.55 -3.17
CA ALA A 55 -4.91 -2.62 -2.58
C ALA A 55 -5.59 -2.16 -1.28
N PHE A 56 -4.90 -1.38 -0.44
CA PHE A 56 -5.47 -0.78 0.76
C PHE A 56 -6.64 0.14 0.42
N LEU A 57 -6.45 1.11 -0.48
CA LEU A 57 -7.52 2.03 -0.87
C LEU A 57 -8.72 1.31 -1.48
N HIS A 58 -8.47 0.26 -2.27
CA HIS A 58 -9.52 -0.55 -2.86
C HIS A 58 -10.34 -1.30 -1.79
N ARG A 59 -9.68 -1.97 -0.85
CA ARG A 59 -10.33 -2.75 0.22
C ARG A 59 -11.11 -1.88 1.22
N HIS A 60 -10.65 -0.66 1.46
CA HIS A 60 -11.26 0.27 2.42
C HIS A 60 -12.11 1.36 1.75
N ARG A 61 -12.49 1.15 0.48
CA ARG A 61 -13.23 2.14 -0.32
C ARG A 61 -14.49 2.65 0.40
N ASP A 62 -15.31 1.75 0.91
CA ASP A 62 -16.59 2.11 1.53
C ASP A 62 -16.42 3.00 2.77
N GLN A 63 -15.28 2.90 3.46
CA GLN A 63 -14.98 3.67 4.67
C GLN A 63 -14.25 5.00 4.40
N LEU A 64 -13.56 5.10 3.26
CA LEU A 64 -12.57 6.16 3.03
C LEU A 64 -12.84 6.99 1.76
N GLU A 65 -13.67 6.54 0.82
CA GLU A 65 -13.89 7.24 -0.46
C GLU A 65 -14.51 8.62 -0.27
N GLU A 66 -15.32 8.81 0.78
CA GLU A 66 -15.93 10.10 1.11
C GLU A 66 -14.95 11.10 1.75
N ASN A 67 -13.78 10.66 2.21
CA ASN A 67 -12.81 11.55 2.85
C ASN A 67 -12.30 12.61 1.84
N PRO A 68 -12.51 13.92 2.10
CA PRO A 68 -12.11 14.98 1.18
C PRO A 68 -10.62 14.98 0.83
N ARG A 69 -9.76 14.56 1.77
CA ARG A 69 -8.31 14.48 1.58
C ARG A 69 -7.87 13.30 0.72
N LEU A 70 -8.75 12.32 0.50
CA LEU A 70 -8.48 11.12 -0.32
C LEU A 70 -9.19 11.16 -1.68
N ARG A 71 -9.92 12.24 -2.00
CA ARG A 71 -10.63 12.40 -3.28
C ARG A 71 -9.76 12.15 -4.52
N MET A 72 -8.55 12.70 -4.54
CA MET A 72 -7.62 12.54 -5.66
C MET A 72 -7.09 11.10 -5.78
N PRO A 73 -6.55 10.47 -4.71
CA PRO A 73 -6.25 9.04 -4.71
C PRO A 73 -7.38 8.15 -5.23
N TYR A 74 -8.61 8.37 -4.76
CA TYR A 74 -9.77 7.59 -5.21
C TYR A 74 -10.15 7.87 -6.67
N ALA A 75 -10.03 9.11 -7.14
CA ALA A 75 -10.20 9.44 -8.56
C ALA A 75 -9.18 8.71 -9.45
N THR A 76 -7.93 8.61 -9.00
CA THR A 76 -6.89 7.82 -9.69
C THR A 76 -7.19 6.33 -9.65
N LEU A 77 -7.64 5.80 -8.50
CA LEU A 77 -8.02 4.40 -8.35
C LEU A 77 -9.17 4.01 -9.29
N ARG A 78 -10.17 4.88 -9.48
CA ARG A 78 -11.28 4.65 -10.43
C ARG A 78 -10.80 4.53 -11.88
N LYS A 79 -9.74 5.24 -12.26
CA LYS A 79 -9.12 5.19 -13.60
C LYS A 79 -8.12 4.05 -13.78
N ARG A 80 -7.75 3.36 -12.69
CA ARG A 80 -6.80 2.25 -12.73
C ARG A 80 -7.41 1.05 -13.45
N SER A 81 -6.69 0.47 -14.40
CA SER A 81 -7.17 -0.67 -15.18
C SER A 81 -7.37 -1.92 -14.33
N GLU A 82 -8.24 -2.81 -14.78
CA GLU A 82 -8.54 -4.06 -14.07
C GLU A 82 -7.31 -4.94 -13.91
N THR A 83 -6.46 -5.04 -14.94
CA THR A 83 -5.17 -5.74 -14.85
C THR A 83 -4.28 -5.19 -13.72
N LYS A 84 -4.22 -3.87 -13.55
CA LYS A 84 -3.42 -3.25 -12.48
C LYS A 84 -4.04 -3.50 -11.11
N ARG A 85 -5.37 -3.45 -10.99
CA ARG A 85 -6.08 -3.78 -9.74
C ARG A 85 -5.88 -5.25 -9.35
N GLY A 86 -6.02 -6.17 -10.30
CA GLY A 86 -5.75 -7.60 -10.10
C GLY A 86 -4.32 -7.84 -9.62
N ARG A 87 -3.34 -7.17 -10.24
CA ARG A 87 -1.95 -7.18 -9.77
C ARG A 87 -1.83 -6.69 -8.32
N ASP A 88 -2.47 -5.58 -7.96
CA ASP A 88 -2.37 -5.04 -6.60
C ASP A 88 -2.94 -6.01 -5.55
N VAL A 89 -4.07 -6.65 -5.85
CA VAL A 89 -4.69 -7.67 -4.98
C VAL A 89 -3.80 -8.90 -4.84
N ARG A 90 -3.20 -9.39 -5.93
CA ARG A 90 -2.26 -10.51 -5.88
C ARG A 90 -1.03 -10.22 -5.04
N VAL A 91 -0.41 -9.04 -5.23
CA VAL A 91 0.73 -8.60 -4.39
C VAL A 91 0.31 -8.56 -2.92
N PHE A 92 -0.87 -8.00 -2.61
CA PHE A 92 -1.36 -7.95 -1.24
C PHE A 92 -1.50 -9.35 -0.62
N ASN A 93 -2.11 -10.30 -1.33
CA ASN A 93 -2.29 -11.66 -0.84
C ASN A 93 -0.95 -12.36 -0.61
N TYR A 94 -0.04 -12.30 -1.58
CA TYR A 94 1.30 -12.87 -1.49
C TYR A 94 2.08 -12.31 -0.29
N VAL A 95 2.13 -10.97 -0.15
CA VAL A 95 2.87 -10.33 0.95
C VAL A 95 2.26 -10.71 2.31
N ARG A 96 0.93 -10.72 2.41
CA ARG A 96 0.25 -11.08 3.66
C ARG A 96 0.53 -12.53 4.06
N GLU A 97 0.50 -13.45 3.10
CA GLU A 97 0.75 -14.86 3.34
C GLU A 97 2.20 -15.11 3.77
N LYS A 98 3.18 -14.64 2.98
CA LYS A 98 4.61 -14.83 3.28
C LYS A 98 5.01 -14.20 4.62
N LEU A 99 4.67 -12.93 4.84
CA LEU A 99 5.03 -12.26 6.11
C LEU A 99 4.23 -12.84 7.29
N GLY A 100 3.00 -13.30 7.07
CA GLY A 100 2.18 -13.97 8.08
C GLY A 100 2.75 -15.33 8.50
N ALA A 101 3.45 -16.02 7.59
CA ALA A 101 4.20 -17.24 7.88
C ALA A 101 5.59 -16.98 8.51
N GLY A 102 5.99 -15.71 8.68
CA GLY A 102 7.33 -15.33 9.16
C GLY A 102 8.43 -15.47 8.12
N GLU A 103 8.08 -15.67 6.85
CA GLU A 103 9.01 -15.78 5.74
C GLU A 103 9.47 -14.40 5.23
N ARG A 104 10.62 -14.36 4.55
CA ARG A 104 11.11 -13.16 3.87
C ARG A 104 10.52 -13.06 2.47
N LEU A 105 10.34 -11.85 1.99
CA LEU A 105 9.92 -11.61 0.60
C LEU A 105 11.10 -11.86 -0.34
N SER A 106 10.91 -12.75 -1.32
CA SER A 106 11.79 -12.87 -2.48
C SER A 106 11.22 -12.09 -3.67
N LEU A 107 12.10 -11.46 -4.46
CA LEU A 107 11.74 -10.78 -5.71
C LEU A 107 11.18 -11.78 -6.74
N ASP A 108 11.90 -12.87 -6.96
CA ASP A 108 11.56 -13.85 -8.00
C ASP A 108 10.22 -14.52 -7.72
N GLU A 109 10.00 -14.94 -6.46
CA GLU A 109 8.73 -15.53 -6.04
C GLU A 109 7.57 -14.54 -6.18
N MET A 110 7.79 -13.27 -5.86
CA MET A 110 6.76 -12.24 -6.00
C MET A 110 6.45 -11.96 -7.47
N GLU A 111 7.45 -11.89 -8.35
CA GLU A 111 7.22 -11.70 -9.78
C GLU A 111 6.45 -12.88 -10.40
N GLN A 112 6.75 -14.11 -9.98
CA GLN A 112 6.00 -15.30 -10.37
C GLN A 112 4.55 -15.28 -9.87
N ALA A 113 4.33 -14.93 -8.59
CA ALA A 113 3.00 -14.88 -7.98
C ALA A 113 2.09 -13.81 -8.60
N VAL A 114 2.67 -12.77 -9.20
CA VAL A 114 1.91 -11.60 -9.70
C VAL A 114 1.67 -11.67 -11.21
N SER A 115 2.42 -12.49 -11.94
CA SER A 115 2.36 -12.63 -13.41
C SER A 115 1.23 -13.53 -13.93
N GLN A 116 0.53 -14.24 -13.03
CA GLN A 116 -0.70 -14.99 -13.32
C GLN A 116 -1.92 -14.06 -13.38
#